data_AF-A0A3M6UGB7-F1
#
_entry.id   AF-A0A3M6UGB7-F1
#
_cell.length_a   1.000
_cell.length_b   1.000
_cell.length_c   1.000
_cell.angle_alpha   90.00
_cell.angle_beta   90.00
_cell.angle_gamma   90.00
#
_symmetry.space_group_name_H-M   'P 1'
#
loop_
_entity.id
_entity.type
_entity.pdbx_description
1 polymer ?
#
loop_
_entity_poly.entity_id
_entity_poly.type
_entity_poly.pdbx_seq_one_letter_code
_entity_poly.pdbx_strand_id
1 'polypeptide(L)'
;MWDRNIMSSCEVVKDRLYFVSVSCKPRNNSSYHYFSVDPDWTLDGCKFHDTPYFGPPNLAGIYRFCCLVNTKLHMVPVSKKIVLYTTANEGFSDAKKRTRSVFLCGAFAMCQLKMTAEEIYALLEKHFLSSTLVSYCDINGNVSHNLSILDCLKGFEKAIALGFFKFDEFDLNRYEQEERAFDLNWIIPGKLLALSDPQRRPELKVSRFSRLRKYFRQTGVKGVVRLNKDDNMVKYGLIYDARCFTANGFSHSDLYYEDGGIPTKAIIKKFTRVVDQCDGAVAVHCRAGLGRTGTLIACYLIRHYRFSAAESVGWLRICRPGSVSTLQHCFLEHKQEPIMRGYPEDMKIEDLTEAVKKSLNIFSYQNTIIEEQEE
;
A
#
# COMPACT_ATOMS: atom_id res chain seq x y z
N MET A 1 37.43 -9.84 8.74
CA MET A 1 36.84 -8.56 8.29
C MET A 1 35.31 -8.56 8.34
N TRP A 2 34.63 -9.70 8.06
CA TRP A 2 33.16 -9.80 8.05
C TRP A 2 32.46 -9.81 9.43
N ASP A 3 33.11 -10.30 10.49
CA ASP A 3 32.54 -10.30 11.85
C ASP A 3 32.26 -8.89 12.41
N ARG A 4 32.97 -7.85 11.92
CA ARG A 4 32.71 -6.45 12.34
C ARG A 4 31.33 -5.95 11.91
N ASN A 5 30.78 -6.44 10.79
CA ASN A 5 29.46 -6.02 10.31
C ASN A 5 28.31 -6.63 11.14
N ILE A 6 28.55 -7.77 11.80
CA ILE A 6 27.57 -8.35 12.74
C ILE A 6 27.55 -7.55 14.04
N MET A 7 28.67 -6.95 14.46
CA MET A 7 28.69 -6.06 15.63
C MET A 7 27.83 -4.81 15.44
N SER A 8 27.59 -4.39 14.18
CA SER A 8 26.68 -3.30 13.82
C SER A 8 25.31 -3.79 13.35
N SER A 9 24.97 -5.06 13.53
CA SER A 9 23.68 -5.62 13.09
C SER A 9 22.57 -5.40 14.12
N CYS A 10 21.35 -5.22 13.62
CA CYS A 10 20.14 -5.15 14.42
C CYS A 10 19.70 -6.57 14.81
N GLU A 11 19.64 -6.87 16.10
CA GLU A 11 19.10 -8.15 16.59
C GLU A 11 17.57 -8.12 16.60
N VAL A 12 16.95 -8.78 15.64
CA VAL A 12 15.48 -8.80 15.46
C VAL A 12 14.85 -9.93 16.27
N VAL A 13 15.48 -11.11 16.26
CA VAL A 13 15.12 -12.23 17.14
C VAL A 13 16.36 -12.58 17.94
N LYS A 14 16.23 -12.49 19.27
CA LYS A 14 17.32 -12.73 20.21
C LYS A 14 18.09 -14.00 19.88
N ASP A 15 19.41 -13.86 19.74
CA ASP A 15 20.39 -14.91 19.44
C ASP A 15 20.11 -15.71 18.15
N ARG A 16 19.21 -15.25 17.29
CA ARG A 16 18.73 -16.04 16.13
C ARG A 16 18.69 -15.27 14.82
N LEU A 17 18.06 -14.10 14.76
CA LEU A 17 17.87 -13.35 13.52
C LEU A 17 18.41 -11.94 13.65
N TYR A 18 19.30 -11.58 12.73
CA TYR A 18 19.93 -10.28 12.66
C TYR A 18 19.63 -9.62 11.31
N PHE A 19 19.50 -8.30 11.31
CA PHE A 19 19.35 -7.46 10.12
C PHE A 19 20.57 -6.54 9.94
N VAL A 20 21.12 -6.46 8.74
CA VAL A 20 22.34 -5.66 8.48
C VAL A 20 22.42 -5.14 7.05
N SER A 21 23.07 -3.99 6.87
CA SER A 21 23.45 -3.48 5.55
C SER A 21 24.90 -3.84 5.22
N VAL A 22 25.18 -4.32 4.00
CA VAL A 22 26.53 -4.74 3.58
C VAL A 22 26.87 -4.25 2.18
N SER A 23 28.11 -3.80 1.97
CA SER A 23 28.59 -3.34 0.65
C SER A 23 28.95 -4.49 -0.30
N CYS A 24 29.17 -5.69 0.24
CA CYS A 24 29.54 -6.87 -0.53
C CYS A 24 28.81 -8.11 -0.02
N LYS A 25 28.53 -9.06 -0.93
CA LYS A 25 27.78 -10.28 -0.62
C LYS A 25 28.54 -11.16 0.38
N PRO A 26 28.01 -11.41 1.58
CA PRO A 26 28.64 -12.29 2.56
C PRO A 26 28.51 -13.76 2.14
N ARG A 27 29.41 -14.61 2.66
CA ARG A 27 29.40 -16.06 2.44
C ARG A 27 28.96 -16.78 3.71
N ASN A 28 28.12 -17.81 3.52
CA ASN A 28 27.72 -18.70 4.62
C ASN A 28 28.93 -19.43 5.19
N ASN A 29 28.88 -19.72 6.49
CA ASN A 29 29.92 -20.45 7.20
C ASN A 29 29.33 -21.33 8.31
N SER A 30 30.18 -21.85 9.21
CA SER A 30 29.76 -22.72 10.31
C SER A 30 28.87 -22.01 11.35
N SER A 31 29.03 -20.69 11.53
CA SER A 31 28.34 -19.91 12.56
C SER A 31 27.19 -19.06 12.02
N TYR A 32 27.22 -18.68 10.74
CA TYR A 32 26.28 -17.74 10.14
C TYR A 32 25.63 -18.26 8.86
N HIS A 33 24.33 -18.01 8.76
CA HIS A 33 23.51 -18.22 7.57
C HIS A 33 23.02 -16.87 7.04
N TYR A 34 23.65 -16.38 5.99
CA TYR A 34 23.31 -15.12 5.34
C TYR A 34 22.27 -15.36 4.23
N PHE A 35 21.31 -14.44 4.13
CA PHE A 35 20.40 -14.37 3.00
C PHE A 35 19.97 -12.94 2.74
N SER A 36 19.55 -12.66 1.52
CA SER A 36 19.03 -11.36 1.12
C SER A 36 17.80 -11.53 0.25
N VAL A 37 16.94 -10.52 0.30
CA VAL A 37 15.74 -10.40 -0.53
C VAL A 37 15.87 -9.28 -1.57
N ASP A 38 17.04 -8.65 -1.66
CA ASP A 38 17.38 -7.64 -2.67
C ASP A 38 17.10 -8.07 -4.12
N PRO A 39 17.38 -9.32 -4.55
CA PRO A 39 17.08 -9.74 -5.92
C PRO A 39 15.61 -10.16 -6.13
N ASP A 40 14.81 -10.27 -5.07
CA ASP A 40 13.44 -10.75 -5.16
C ASP A 40 12.44 -9.61 -5.39
N TRP A 41 12.20 -9.30 -6.66
CA TRP A 41 11.24 -8.29 -7.10
C TRP A 41 9.79 -8.70 -6.84
N THR A 42 9.50 -9.98 -6.57
CA THR A 42 8.11 -10.42 -6.29
C THR A 42 7.60 -9.85 -4.96
N LEU A 43 8.52 -9.40 -4.10
CA LEU A 43 8.22 -8.77 -2.81
C LEU A 43 7.95 -7.26 -2.91
N ASP A 44 8.19 -6.63 -4.06
CA ASP A 44 7.88 -5.20 -4.27
C ASP A 44 6.38 -4.93 -4.21
N GLY A 45 5.56 -5.97 -4.38
CA GLY A 45 4.12 -5.86 -4.44
C GLY A 45 3.61 -5.05 -5.64
N CYS A 46 4.48 -4.54 -6.52
CA CYS A 46 4.08 -3.73 -7.65
C CYS A 46 3.66 -4.61 -8.83
N LYS A 47 2.34 -4.67 -9.10
CA LYS A 47 1.79 -5.28 -10.32
C LYS A 47 2.06 -4.48 -11.60
N PHE A 48 2.63 -3.29 -11.45
CA PHE A 48 2.79 -2.30 -12.50
C PHE A 48 4.28 -2.11 -12.81
N HIS A 49 4.92 -3.16 -13.30
CA HIS A 49 6.36 -3.15 -13.58
C HIS A 49 6.79 -2.03 -14.55
N ASP A 50 5.87 -1.56 -15.40
CA ASP A 50 6.10 -0.46 -16.36
C ASP A 50 5.73 0.93 -15.82
N THR A 51 5.42 1.06 -14.52
CA THR A 51 5.10 2.36 -13.91
C THR A 51 6.24 2.84 -13.02
N PRO A 52 6.38 4.17 -12.84
CA PRO A 52 7.37 4.74 -11.93
C PRO A 52 7.06 4.50 -10.44
N TYR A 53 5.96 3.80 -10.11
CA TYR A 53 5.51 3.57 -8.75
C TYR A 53 6.56 2.87 -7.87
N PHE A 54 6.69 3.35 -6.65
CA PHE A 54 7.46 2.73 -5.59
C PHE A 54 6.74 2.95 -4.26
N GLY A 55 6.33 1.86 -3.61
CA GLY A 55 5.55 1.90 -2.38
C GLY A 55 5.94 0.79 -1.42
N PRO A 56 5.24 0.67 -0.28
CA PRO A 56 5.43 -0.46 0.61
C PRO A 56 5.05 -1.76 -0.10
N PRO A 57 5.76 -2.87 0.19
CA PRO A 57 5.34 -4.23 -0.15
C PRO A 57 3.86 -4.49 0.14
N ASN A 58 3.19 -5.17 -0.78
CA ASN A 58 1.78 -5.53 -0.61
C ASN A 58 1.62 -6.74 0.32
N LEU A 59 0.37 -7.11 0.62
CA LEU A 59 0.06 -8.25 1.49
C LEU A 59 0.70 -9.57 1.03
N ALA A 60 0.78 -9.82 -0.29
CA ALA A 60 1.44 -11.01 -0.83
C ALA A 60 2.96 -10.99 -0.56
N GLY A 61 3.62 -9.85 -0.77
CA GLY A 61 5.05 -9.67 -0.47
C GLY A 61 5.35 -9.83 1.01
N ILE A 62 4.54 -9.23 1.89
CA ILE A 62 4.64 -9.38 3.34
C ILE A 62 4.50 -10.86 3.73
N TYR A 63 3.47 -11.54 3.22
CA TYR A 63 3.22 -12.94 3.54
C TYR A 63 4.37 -13.85 3.10
N ARG A 64 4.83 -13.72 1.84
CA ARG A 64 5.96 -14.49 1.29
C ARG A 64 7.23 -14.27 2.10
N PHE A 65 7.52 -13.03 2.48
CA PHE A 65 8.68 -12.72 3.31
C PHE A 65 8.59 -13.35 4.69
N CYS A 66 7.44 -13.26 5.36
CA CYS A 66 7.22 -13.90 6.65
C CYS A 66 7.40 -15.43 6.58
N CYS A 67 6.82 -16.08 5.58
CA CYS A 67 7.02 -17.52 5.35
C CYS A 67 8.49 -17.88 5.11
N LEU A 68 9.21 -17.06 4.33
CA LEU A 68 10.64 -17.25 4.07
C LEU A 68 11.46 -17.19 5.36
N VAL A 69 11.24 -16.16 6.19
CA VAL A 69 11.97 -15.99 7.46
C VAL A 69 11.61 -17.12 8.44
N ASN A 70 10.33 -17.46 8.59
CA ASN A 70 9.88 -18.57 9.43
C ASN A 70 10.51 -19.90 9.01
N THR A 71 10.56 -20.17 7.71
CA THR A 71 11.22 -21.37 7.15
C THR A 71 12.71 -21.39 7.54
N LYS A 72 13.41 -20.26 7.46
CA LYS A 72 14.83 -20.18 7.86
C LYS A 72 15.00 -20.36 9.37
N LEU A 73 14.15 -19.74 10.19
CA LEU A 73 14.18 -19.90 11.64
C LEU A 73 14.00 -21.35 12.07
N HIS A 74 13.19 -22.11 11.34
CA HIS A 74 12.94 -23.54 11.57
C HIS A 74 14.04 -24.44 11.01
N MET A 75 14.47 -24.23 9.77
CA MET A 75 15.38 -25.14 9.07
C MET A 75 16.88 -24.89 9.37
N VAL A 76 17.27 -23.67 9.73
CA VAL A 76 18.66 -23.34 10.04
C VAL A 76 18.97 -23.79 11.48
N PRO A 77 20.02 -24.61 11.71
CA PRO A 77 20.37 -25.13 13.03
C PRO A 77 20.43 -24.05 14.12
N VAL A 78 20.04 -24.41 15.35
CA VAL A 78 20.01 -23.48 16.50
C VAL A 78 21.37 -22.84 16.78
N SER A 79 22.45 -23.59 16.51
CA SER A 79 23.84 -23.14 16.65
C SER A 79 24.28 -22.07 15.65
N LYS A 80 23.53 -21.84 14.57
CA LYS A 80 23.83 -20.81 13.58
C LYS A 80 22.97 -19.57 13.77
N LYS A 81 23.58 -18.40 13.63
CA LYS A 81 22.89 -17.11 13.56
C LYS A 81 22.44 -16.84 12.13
N ILE A 82 21.18 -16.46 11.96
CA ILE A 82 20.60 -16.09 10.66
C ILE A 82 20.77 -14.59 10.47
N VAL A 83 21.28 -14.19 9.30
CA VAL A 83 21.54 -12.79 8.99
C VAL A 83 20.81 -12.42 7.69
N LEU A 84 19.74 -11.64 7.83
CA LEU A 84 19.12 -10.94 6.71
C LEU A 84 20.00 -9.73 6.36
N TYR A 85 20.50 -9.68 5.14
CA TYR A 85 21.29 -8.55 4.68
C TYR A 85 20.63 -7.81 3.49
N THR A 86 20.83 -6.50 3.46
CA THR A 86 20.50 -5.61 2.33
C THR A 86 21.77 -4.88 1.87
N THR A 87 21.78 -4.39 0.63
CA THR A 87 22.88 -3.59 0.09
C THR A 87 23.13 -2.29 0.87
N ALA A 88 24.40 -1.99 1.18
CA ALA A 88 24.84 -0.69 1.68
C ALA A 88 25.33 0.25 0.57
N ASN A 89 25.28 -0.18 -0.70
CA ASN A 89 25.79 0.60 -1.82
C ASN A 89 24.90 1.80 -2.12
N GLU A 90 25.49 2.87 -2.63
CA GLU A 90 24.76 4.07 -3.00
C GLU A 90 23.97 3.89 -4.30
N GLY A 91 23.09 4.84 -4.59
CA GLY A 91 22.27 4.85 -5.79
C GLY A 91 20.81 4.47 -5.55
N PHE A 92 19.97 4.95 -6.45
CA PHE A 92 18.51 4.89 -6.32
C PHE A 92 17.94 3.47 -6.28
N SER A 93 18.46 2.57 -7.12
CA SER A 93 18.04 1.16 -7.14
C SER A 93 18.35 0.44 -5.82
N ASP A 94 19.53 0.71 -5.25
CA ASP A 94 19.96 0.10 -4.00
C ASP A 94 19.23 0.72 -2.79
N ALA A 95 18.90 2.01 -2.83
CA ALA A 95 18.02 2.65 -1.85
C ALA A 95 16.61 2.04 -1.82
N LYS A 96 16.04 1.68 -2.99
CA LYS A 96 14.76 0.95 -3.05
C LYS A 96 14.83 -0.40 -2.34
N LYS A 97 15.90 -1.17 -2.58
CA LYS A 97 16.13 -2.48 -1.92
C LYS A 97 16.22 -2.33 -0.41
N ARG A 98 16.99 -1.35 0.10
CA ARG A 98 17.06 -1.05 1.54
C ARG A 98 15.70 -0.71 2.13
N THR A 99 14.98 0.23 1.50
CA THR A 99 13.66 0.68 1.96
C THR A 99 12.67 -0.48 2.05
N ARG A 100 12.66 -1.37 1.04
CA ARG A 100 11.87 -2.60 1.05
C ARG A 100 12.27 -3.53 2.19
N SER A 101 13.56 -3.81 2.33
CA SER A 101 14.10 -4.73 3.33
C SER A 101 13.79 -4.26 4.76
N VAL A 102 13.89 -2.95 5.04
CA VAL A 102 13.50 -2.34 6.32
C VAL A 102 12.00 -2.52 6.58
N PHE A 103 11.14 -2.20 5.61
CA PHE A 103 9.70 -2.37 5.77
C PHE A 103 9.30 -3.84 6.02
N LEU A 104 9.84 -4.77 5.21
CA LEU A 104 9.55 -6.21 5.36
C LEU A 104 10.00 -6.75 6.72
N CYS A 105 11.16 -6.31 7.21
CA CYS A 105 11.65 -6.66 8.54
C CYS A 105 10.71 -6.16 9.64
N GLY A 106 10.24 -4.91 9.53
CA GLY A 106 9.21 -4.34 10.40
C GLY A 106 7.91 -5.14 10.40
N ALA A 107 7.35 -5.40 9.22
CA ALA A 107 6.10 -6.15 9.06
C ALA A 107 6.21 -7.59 9.60
N PHE A 108 7.35 -8.25 9.42
CA PHE A 108 7.62 -9.56 10.00
C PHE A 108 7.58 -9.52 11.52
N ALA A 109 8.28 -8.57 12.15
CA ALA A 109 8.32 -8.45 13.61
C ALA A 109 6.91 -8.23 14.19
N MET A 110 6.10 -7.41 13.54
CA MET A 110 4.71 -7.18 13.96
C MET A 110 3.85 -8.45 13.85
N CYS A 111 3.95 -9.16 12.73
CA CYS A 111 3.16 -10.38 12.51
C CYS A 111 3.57 -11.53 13.43
N GLN A 112 4.88 -11.78 13.55
CA GLN A 112 5.43 -12.99 14.15
C GLN A 112 5.91 -12.78 15.59
N LEU A 113 6.39 -11.59 15.93
CA LEU A 113 6.96 -11.27 17.26
C LEU A 113 6.03 -10.38 18.11
N LYS A 114 4.92 -9.89 17.53
CA LYS A 114 3.94 -9.01 18.18
C LYS A 114 4.51 -7.69 18.72
N MET A 115 5.58 -7.21 18.10
CA MET A 115 6.12 -5.87 18.36
C MET A 115 5.21 -4.80 17.74
N THR A 116 5.19 -3.62 18.35
CA THR A 116 4.53 -2.43 17.77
C THR A 116 5.36 -1.85 16.62
N ALA A 117 4.74 -1.04 15.76
CA ALA A 117 5.44 -0.39 14.65
C ALA A 117 6.59 0.51 15.14
N GLU A 118 6.35 1.28 16.21
CA GLU A 118 7.36 2.16 16.83
C GLU A 118 8.53 1.38 17.41
N GLU A 119 8.28 0.28 18.14
CA GLU A 119 9.34 -0.51 18.76
C GLU A 119 10.31 -1.08 17.72
N ILE A 120 9.79 -1.73 16.68
CA ILE A 120 10.67 -2.35 15.66
C ILE A 120 11.34 -1.29 14.80
N TYR A 121 10.65 -0.20 14.46
CA TYR A 121 11.26 0.85 13.65
C TYR A 121 12.39 1.57 14.40
N ALA A 122 12.17 1.91 15.68
CA ALA A 122 13.20 2.51 16.54
C ALA A 122 14.39 1.57 16.77
N LEU A 123 14.18 0.25 16.72
CA LEU A 123 15.26 -0.73 16.76
C LEU A 123 16.05 -0.71 15.46
N LEU A 124 15.40 -0.77 14.30
CA LEU A 124 16.05 -0.82 12.98
C LEU A 124 16.77 0.49 12.62
N GLU A 125 16.19 1.64 12.94
CA GLU A 125 16.72 2.97 12.60
C GLU A 125 18.10 3.26 13.22
N LYS A 126 18.47 2.55 14.29
CA LYS A 126 19.83 2.60 14.86
C LYS A 126 20.91 2.00 13.95
N HIS A 127 20.50 1.26 12.92
CA HIS A 127 21.38 0.45 12.06
C HIS A 127 21.33 0.83 10.58
N PHE A 128 20.64 1.92 10.23
CA PHE A 128 20.69 2.54 8.91
C PHE A 128 20.58 4.07 9.03
N LEU A 129 21.02 4.79 8.01
CA LEU A 129 20.79 6.24 7.93
C LEU A 129 19.52 6.49 7.14
N SER A 130 18.60 7.30 7.66
CA SER A 130 17.32 7.60 6.96
C SER A 130 17.54 8.25 5.59
N SER A 131 18.65 8.97 5.38
CA SER A 131 19.08 9.52 4.09
C SER A 131 19.45 8.46 3.03
N THR A 132 19.69 7.22 3.45
CA THR A 132 20.01 6.11 2.53
C THR A 132 18.76 5.40 2.03
N LEU A 133 17.58 5.75 2.55
CA LEU A 133 16.29 5.24 2.12
C LEU A 133 15.67 6.16 1.08
N VAL A 134 14.70 5.65 0.32
CA VAL A 134 14.01 6.43 -0.71
C VAL A 134 12.54 6.60 -0.35
N SER A 135 12.03 7.81 -0.55
CA SER A 135 10.63 8.13 -0.35
C SER A 135 9.74 7.33 -1.31
N TYR A 136 8.56 6.93 -0.83
CA TYR A 136 7.55 6.33 -1.68
C TYR A 136 6.99 7.36 -2.67
N CYS A 137 6.51 6.91 -3.84
CA CYS A 137 5.86 7.74 -4.84
C CYS A 137 4.47 7.19 -5.22
N ASP A 138 3.64 8.03 -5.81
CA ASP A 138 2.36 7.61 -6.36
C ASP A 138 2.51 6.87 -7.70
N ILE A 139 1.39 6.43 -8.28
CA ILE A 139 1.37 5.66 -9.53
C ILE A 139 1.96 6.41 -10.73
N ASN A 140 2.02 7.75 -10.66
CA ASN A 140 2.58 8.60 -11.71
C ASN A 140 4.05 8.97 -11.43
N GLY A 141 4.63 8.50 -10.32
CA GLY A 141 6.01 8.78 -9.95
C GLY A 141 6.20 10.05 -9.15
N ASN A 142 5.13 10.76 -8.81
CA ASN A 142 5.24 11.94 -7.94
C ASN A 142 5.59 11.47 -6.54
N VAL A 143 6.58 12.09 -5.91
CA VAL A 143 6.95 11.81 -4.52
C VAL A 143 5.70 11.91 -3.65
N SER A 144 5.46 10.89 -2.82
CA SER A 144 4.31 10.88 -1.93
C SER A 144 4.48 11.97 -0.91
N HIS A 145 3.46 12.79 -0.76
CA HIS A 145 3.43 13.80 0.28
C HIS A 145 3.49 13.10 1.65
N ASN A 146 4.52 13.37 2.46
CA ASN A 146 4.64 12.95 3.87
C ASN A 146 4.32 11.47 4.19
N LEU A 147 4.71 10.50 3.34
CA LEU A 147 4.49 9.07 3.61
C LEU A 147 5.80 8.33 3.92
N SER A 148 6.03 8.01 5.20
CA SER A 148 7.22 7.26 5.64
C SER A 148 6.99 5.75 5.74
N ILE A 149 8.07 4.98 5.96
CA ILE A 149 7.98 3.55 6.32
C ILE A 149 7.17 3.37 7.60
N LEU A 150 7.43 4.21 8.61
CA LEU A 150 6.77 4.11 9.91
C LEU A 150 5.26 4.36 9.78
N ASP A 151 4.82 5.31 8.96
CA ASP A 151 3.39 5.55 8.73
C ASP A 151 2.70 4.33 8.11
N CYS A 152 3.36 3.69 7.15
CA CYS A 152 2.86 2.45 6.54
C CYS A 152 2.80 1.30 7.55
N LEU A 153 3.81 1.17 8.43
CA LEU A 153 3.81 0.17 9.50
C LEU A 153 2.71 0.43 10.53
N LYS A 154 2.49 1.68 10.97
CA LYS A 154 1.37 2.04 11.87
C LYS A 154 0.00 1.76 11.25
N GLY A 155 -0.15 2.06 9.95
CA GLY A 155 -1.36 1.71 9.21
C GLY A 155 -1.58 0.19 9.17
N PHE A 156 -0.52 -0.58 8.97
CA PHE A 156 -0.56 -2.04 9.01
C PHE A 156 -0.87 -2.58 10.41
N GLU A 157 -0.29 -1.99 11.46
CA GLU A 157 -0.53 -2.35 12.86
C GLU A 157 -2.01 -2.20 13.22
N LYS A 158 -2.58 -1.04 12.89
CA LYS A 158 -3.99 -0.74 13.11
C LYS A 158 -4.89 -1.72 12.34
N ALA A 159 -4.51 -2.07 11.11
CA ALA A 159 -5.23 -3.07 10.31
C ALA A 159 -5.18 -4.48 10.94
N ILE A 160 -4.05 -4.90 11.51
CA ILE A 160 -3.94 -6.17 12.27
C ILE A 160 -4.83 -6.11 13.52
N ALA A 161 -4.74 -5.02 14.29
CA ALA A 161 -5.52 -4.85 15.52
C ALA A 161 -7.04 -4.85 15.29
N LEU A 162 -7.48 -4.32 14.14
CA LEU A 162 -8.88 -4.34 13.70
C LEU A 162 -9.29 -5.64 13.00
N GLY A 163 -8.37 -6.60 12.83
CA GLY A 163 -8.62 -7.89 12.18
C GLY A 163 -8.78 -7.83 10.66
N PHE A 164 -8.35 -6.74 10.01
CA PHE A 164 -8.39 -6.61 8.55
C PHE A 164 -7.36 -7.50 7.87
N PHE A 165 -6.27 -7.80 8.56
CA PHE A 165 -5.28 -8.79 8.14
C PHE A 165 -4.97 -9.72 9.29
N LYS A 166 -4.97 -11.02 9.00
CA LYS A 166 -4.58 -12.09 9.92
C LYS A 166 -3.65 -13.03 9.18
N PHE A 167 -2.43 -13.17 9.68
CA PHE A 167 -1.39 -13.94 9.01
C PHE A 167 -1.81 -15.40 8.78
N ASP A 168 -2.37 -16.06 9.80
CA ASP A 168 -2.72 -17.48 9.75
C ASP A 168 -3.95 -17.78 8.88
N GLU A 169 -4.78 -16.77 8.57
CA GLU A 169 -5.98 -16.90 7.75
C GLU A 169 -5.78 -16.34 6.32
N PHE A 170 -4.62 -15.74 6.03
CA PHE A 170 -4.38 -15.08 4.75
C PHE A 170 -4.15 -16.09 3.62
N ASP A 171 -5.07 -16.10 2.64
CA ASP A 171 -4.96 -16.92 1.43
C ASP A 171 -4.27 -16.15 0.30
N LEU A 172 -2.96 -16.40 0.17
CA LEU A 172 -2.11 -15.84 -0.87
C LEU A 172 -2.61 -16.13 -2.29
N ASN A 173 -3.04 -17.37 -2.55
CA ASN A 173 -3.46 -17.80 -3.89
C ASN A 173 -4.74 -17.07 -4.29
N ARG A 174 -5.68 -16.94 -3.35
CA ARG A 174 -6.91 -16.20 -3.55
C ARG A 174 -6.64 -14.71 -3.80
N TYR A 175 -5.78 -14.07 -3.01
CA TYR A 175 -5.41 -12.66 -3.20
C TYR A 175 -4.87 -12.40 -4.62
N GLU A 176 -3.91 -13.21 -5.08
CA GLU A 176 -3.31 -13.06 -6.41
C GLU A 176 -4.28 -13.42 -7.54
N GLN A 177 -5.13 -14.44 -7.34
CA GLN A 177 -6.13 -14.84 -8.33
C GLN A 177 -7.20 -13.76 -8.52
N GLU A 178 -7.69 -13.17 -7.42
CA GLU A 178 -8.68 -12.10 -7.43
C GLU A 178 -8.14 -10.86 -8.16
N GLU A 179 -6.89 -10.48 -7.88
CA GLU A 179 -6.21 -9.40 -8.58
C GLU A 179 -6.03 -9.70 -10.08
N ARG A 180 -5.60 -10.92 -10.44
CA ARG A 180 -5.41 -11.29 -11.84
C ARG A 180 -6.73 -11.34 -12.62
N ALA A 181 -7.76 -11.94 -12.03
CA ALA A 181 -9.04 -12.17 -12.69
C ALA A 181 -9.87 -10.89 -12.82
N PHE A 182 -9.93 -10.10 -11.76
CA PHE A 182 -10.86 -8.97 -11.66
C PHE A 182 -10.18 -7.63 -11.42
N ASP A 183 -8.89 -7.60 -11.10
CA ASP A 183 -8.14 -6.40 -10.70
C ASP A 183 -8.81 -5.71 -9.50
N LEU A 184 -9.06 -6.51 -8.46
CA LEU A 184 -9.65 -6.09 -7.20
C LEU A 184 -8.79 -6.51 -6.02
N ASN A 185 -8.92 -5.79 -4.90
CA ASN A 185 -8.35 -6.14 -3.61
C ASN A 185 -9.30 -5.70 -2.49
N TRP A 186 -9.41 -6.50 -1.44
CA TRP A 186 -10.10 -6.11 -0.21
C TRP A 186 -9.28 -5.09 0.56
N ILE A 187 -9.92 -3.99 0.97
CA ILE A 187 -9.32 -3.00 1.87
C ILE A 187 -9.81 -3.21 3.30
N ILE A 188 -11.09 -3.56 3.44
CA ILE A 188 -11.68 -4.00 4.71
C ILE A 188 -12.46 -5.28 4.39
N PRO A 189 -11.96 -6.47 4.75
CA PRO A 189 -12.61 -7.74 4.45
C PRO A 189 -14.09 -7.73 4.88
N GLY A 190 -14.99 -8.08 3.96
CA GLY A 190 -16.43 -8.10 4.22
C GLY A 190 -17.13 -6.73 4.25
N LYS A 191 -16.40 -5.61 4.10
CA LYS A 191 -17.01 -4.26 4.10
C LYS A 191 -16.68 -3.41 2.88
N LEU A 192 -15.40 -3.28 2.52
CA LEU A 192 -14.96 -2.41 1.42
C LEU A 192 -13.98 -3.14 0.49
N LEU A 193 -14.36 -3.18 -0.78
CA LEU A 193 -13.60 -3.79 -1.87
C LEU A 193 -13.26 -2.73 -2.92
N ALA A 194 -11.98 -2.61 -3.29
CA ALA A 194 -11.54 -1.71 -4.35
C ALA A 194 -11.28 -2.50 -5.63
N LEU A 195 -11.71 -1.98 -6.78
CA LEU A 195 -11.48 -2.59 -8.09
C LEU A 195 -11.32 -1.55 -9.19
N SER A 196 -10.70 -1.94 -10.31
CA SER A 196 -10.75 -1.13 -11.54
C SER A 196 -12.11 -1.22 -12.22
N ASP A 197 -12.36 -0.32 -13.18
CA ASP A 197 -13.61 -0.35 -13.94
C ASP A 197 -13.83 -1.74 -14.55
N PRO A 198 -14.97 -2.41 -14.27
CA PRO A 198 -15.28 -3.73 -14.79
C PRO A 198 -15.12 -3.87 -16.31
N GLN A 199 -15.27 -2.79 -17.09
CA GLN A 199 -15.10 -2.80 -18.55
C GLN A 199 -13.69 -2.54 -19.05
N ARG A 200 -12.76 -2.10 -18.19
CA ARG A 200 -11.40 -1.71 -18.62
C ARG A 200 -10.63 -2.84 -19.31
N ARG A 201 -10.98 -4.11 -19.07
CA ARG A 201 -10.35 -5.25 -19.73
C ARG A 201 -11.20 -5.77 -20.90
N PRO A 202 -10.74 -5.63 -22.15
CA PRO A 202 -11.55 -5.86 -23.35
C PRO A 202 -11.88 -7.34 -23.63
N GLU A 203 -11.12 -8.27 -23.06
CA GLU A 203 -11.07 -9.67 -23.47
C GLU A 203 -12.45 -10.37 -23.56
N LEU A 204 -13.41 -10.15 -22.65
CA LEU A 204 -14.76 -10.75 -22.75
C LEU A 204 -15.81 -9.97 -21.92
N LYS A 205 -16.42 -8.92 -22.50
CA LYS A 205 -17.30 -7.99 -21.75
C LYS A 205 -18.50 -8.67 -21.06
N VAL A 206 -19.22 -9.57 -21.73
CA VAL A 206 -20.46 -10.16 -21.18
C VAL A 206 -20.16 -11.23 -20.12
N SER A 207 -19.19 -12.12 -20.36
CA SER A 207 -18.85 -13.18 -19.40
C SER A 207 -18.17 -12.62 -18.14
N ARG A 208 -17.46 -11.48 -18.25
CA ARG A 208 -16.81 -10.81 -17.12
C ARG A 208 -17.80 -10.31 -16.08
N PHE A 209 -18.85 -9.59 -16.47
CA PHE A 209 -19.87 -9.15 -15.51
C PHE A 209 -20.58 -10.32 -14.83
N SER A 210 -20.87 -11.39 -15.57
CA SER A 210 -21.46 -12.61 -14.97
C SER A 210 -20.53 -13.24 -13.91
N ARG A 211 -19.24 -13.39 -14.23
CA ARG A 211 -18.23 -13.91 -13.30
C ARG A 211 -18.03 -12.99 -12.09
N LEU A 212 -17.98 -11.67 -12.31
CA LEU A 212 -17.82 -10.69 -11.24
C LEU A 212 -19.03 -10.69 -10.30
N ARG A 213 -20.26 -10.75 -10.84
CA ARG A 213 -21.48 -10.89 -10.03
C ARG A 213 -21.52 -12.19 -9.23
N LYS A 214 -21.06 -13.30 -9.83
CA LYS A 214 -20.93 -14.58 -9.12
C LYS A 214 -19.97 -14.44 -7.95
N TYR A 215 -18.80 -13.84 -8.19
CA TYR A 215 -17.81 -13.55 -7.15
C TYR A 215 -18.38 -12.64 -6.05
N PHE A 216 -19.06 -11.55 -6.41
CA PHE A 216 -19.70 -10.62 -5.48
C PHE A 216 -20.70 -11.33 -4.57
N ARG A 217 -21.56 -12.20 -5.12
CA ARG A 217 -22.48 -13.02 -4.30
C ARG A 217 -21.75 -13.95 -3.33
N GLN A 218 -20.70 -14.62 -3.78
CA GLN A 218 -19.92 -15.55 -2.97
C GLN A 218 -19.15 -14.85 -1.83
N THR A 219 -18.86 -13.57 -1.99
CA THR A 219 -18.05 -12.78 -1.06
C THR A 219 -18.85 -11.73 -0.29
N GLY A 220 -20.18 -11.77 -0.39
CA GLY A 220 -21.07 -10.89 0.37
C GLY A 220 -21.11 -9.43 -0.09
N VAL A 221 -20.63 -9.12 -1.31
CA VAL A 221 -20.81 -7.80 -1.91
C VAL A 221 -22.27 -7.62 -2.30
N LYS A 222 -22.86 -6.49 -1.88
CA LYS A 222 -24.26 -6.12 -2.10
C LYS A 222 -24.41 -4.80 -2.85
N GLY A 223 -23.45 -3.88 -2.70
CA GLY A 223 -23.46 -2.57 -3.34
C GLY A 223 -22.26 -2.32 -4.24
N VAL A 224 -22.47 -1.50 -5.27
CA VAL A 224 -21.42 -1.00 -6.17
C VAL A 224 -21.46 0.52 -6.20
N VAL A 225 -20.31 1.16 -5.97
CA VAL A 225 -20.13 2.59 -6.10
C VAL A 225 -19.21 2.87 -7.28
N ARG A 226 -19.70 3.67 -8.23
CA ARG A 226 -18.94 4.12 -9.40
C ARG A 226 -18.59 5.60 -9.27
N LEU A 227 -17.31 5.91 -9.45
CA LEU A 227 -16.75 7.25 -9.29
C LEU A 227 -16.34 7.93 -10.60
N ASN A 228 -16.23 7.17 -11.68
CA ASN A 228 -15.90 7.66 -13.02
C ASN A 228 -17.15 7.85 -13.88
N LYS A 229 -17.07 8.77 -14.84
CA LYS A 229 -18.06 9.01 -15.88
C LYS A 229 -17.35 9.03 -17.24
N ASP A 230 -17.76 9.94 -18.12
CA ASP A 230 -17.37 10.03 -19.54
C ASP A 230 -16.00 10.69 -19.72
N ASP A 231 -15.28 10.96 -18.62
CA ASP A 231 -14.09 11.81 -18.51
C ASP A 231 -12.96 11.46 -19.50
N ASN A 232 -13.03 10.33 -20.23
CA ASN A 232 -12.22 10.06 -21.43
C ASN A 232 -12.85 9.02 -22.40
N MET A 233 -14.13 9.11 -22.76
CA MET A 233 -14.78 8.13 -23.67
C MET A 233 -14.03 7.95 -25.00
N VAL A 234 -13.56 9.06 -25.60
CA VAL A 234 -12.87 9.07 -26.91
C VAL A 234 -11.55 8.31 -26.88
N LYS A 235 -10.85 8.30 -25.74
CA LYS A 235 -9.53 7.70 -25.61
C LYS A 235 -9.58 6.23 -25.14
N TYR A 236 -10.64 5.81 -24.44
CA TYR A 236 -10.62 4.53 -23.71
C TYR A 236 -11.95 3.73 -23.64
N GLY A 237 -13.03 4.16 -24.30
CA GLY A 237 -14.24 3.35 -24.52
C GLY A 237 -15.49 3.72 -23.70
N LEU A 238 -16.57 2.97 -23.93
CA LEU A 238 -17.91 3.16 -23.33
C LEU A 238 -17.95 2.75 -21.85
N ILE A 239 -18.75 3.46 -21.04
CA ILE A 239 -19.12 3.13 -19.65
C ILE A 239 -20.18 2.02 -19.64
N TYR A 240 -20.25 1.23 -18.56
CA TYR A 240 -21.22 0.15 -18.43
C TYR A 240 -22.55 0.67 -17.93
N ASP A 241 -23.61 -0.04 -18.28
CA ASP A 241 -24.93 0.26 -17.76
C ASP A 241 -25.07 -0.24 -16.31
N ALA A 242 -25.48 0.61 -15.37
CA ALA A 242 -25.73 0.22 -13.99
C ALA A 242 -26.73 -0.96 -13.87
N ARG A 243 -27.61 -1.15 -14.87
CA ARG A 243 -28.51 -2.31 -15.00
C ARG A 243 -27.77 -3.65 -15.06
N CYS A 244 -26.50 -3.67 -15.45
CA CYS A 244 -25.65 -4.87 -15.35
C CYS A 244 -25.51 -5.37 -13.91
N PHE A 245 -25.73 -4.53 -12.91
CA PHE A 245 -25.75 -4.87 -11.49
C PHE A 245 -27.16 -4.82 -10.89
N THR A 246 -27.93 -3.75 -11.12
CA THR A 246 -29.25 -3.59 -10.48
C THR A 246 -30.27 -4.65 -10.90
N ALA A 247 -30.27 -5.07 -12.18
CA ALA A 247 -31.12 -6.17 -12.64
C ALA A 247 -30.71 -7.55 -12.07
N ASN A 248 -29.62 -7.61 -11.28
CA ASN A 248 -29.08 -8.83 -10.68
C ASN A 248 -29.01 -8.75 -9.14
N GLY A 249 -29.77 -7.83 -8.52
CA GLY A 249 -29.93 -7.75 -7.07
C GLY A 249 -28.81 -7.02 -6.32
N PHE A 250 -28.01 -6.21 -7.01
CA PHE A 250 -27.01 -5.34 -6.37
C PHE A 250 -27.49 -3.89 -6.35
N SER A 251 -27.25 -3.18 -5.26
CA SER A 251 -27.41 -1.72 -5.27
C SER A 251 -26.28 -1.08 -6.09
N HIS A 252 -26.58 0.03 -6.75
CA HIS A 252 -25.60 0.77 -7.55
C HIS A 252 -25.75 2.26 -7.28
N SER A 253 -24.62 2.96 -7.09
CA SER A 253 -24.58 4.39 -6.80
C SER A 253 -23.50 5.09 -7.61
N ASP A 254 -23.91 6.08 -8.38
CA ASP A 254 -23.00 7.01 -9.07
C ASP A 254 -22.63 8.18 -8.15
N LEU A 255 -21.33 8.32 -7.87
CA LEU A 255 -20.71 9.38 -7.07
C LEU A 255 -19.55 10.01 -7.85
N TYR A 256 -19.88 10.57 -9.00
CA TYR A 256 -18.89 11.12 -9.94
C TYR A 256 -18.11 12.30 -9.36
N TYR A 257 -16.80 12.30 -9.62
CA TYR A 257 -15.95 13.48 -9.63
C TYR A 257 -14.76 13.27 -10.56
N GLU A 258 -14.13 14.38 -10.95
CA GLU A 258 -13.11 14.44 -12.00
C GLU A 258 -11.90 13.55 -11.72
N ASP A 259 -11.30 12.99 -12.78
CA ASP A 259 -10.09 12.18 -12.66
C ASP A 259 -8.92 13.03 -12.16
N GLY A 260 -8.18 12.51 -11.19
CA GLY A 260 -7.14 13.27 -10.50
C GLY A 260 -7.65 14.31 -9.50
N GLY A 261 -8.95 14.61 -9.46
CA GLY A 261 -9.56 15.57 -8.54
C GLY A 261 -9.72 15.07 -7.10
N ILE A 262 -10.33 15.92 -6.27
CA ILE A 262 -10.63 15.65 -4.85
C ILE A 262 -12.14 15.58 -4.62
N PRO A 263 -12.63 14.75 -3.67
CA PRO A 263 -14.06 14.60 -3.43
C PRO A 263 -14.62 15.79 -2.62
N THR A 264 -15.85 16.20 -2.94
CA THR A 264 -16.59 17.20 -2.16
C THR A 264 -17.18 16.59 -0.88
N LYS A 265 -17.55 17.45 0.07
CA LYS A 265 -18.31 17.12 1.28
C LYS A 265 -19.54 16.27 0.97
N ALA A 266 -20.28 16.63 -0.07
CA ALA A 266 -21.48 15.94 -0.49
C ALA A 266 -21.18 14.51 -0.96
N ILE A 267 -20.09 14.32 -1.72
CA ILE A 267 -19.64 12.99 -2.19
C ILE A 267 -19.19 12.13 -1.01
N ILE A 268 -18.37 12.66 -0.10
CA ILE A 268 -17.90 11.93 1.08
C ILE A 268 -19.09 11.51 1.93
N LYS A 269 -20.03 12.43 2.22
CA LYS A 269 -21.23 12.15 3.00
C LYS A 269 -22.12 11.08 2.35
N LYS A 270 -22.32 11.16 1.04
CA LYS A 270 -23.13 10.17 0.31
C LYS A 270 -22.43 8.81 0.26
N PHE A 271 -21.10 8.77 0.06
CA PHE A 271 -20.30 7.55 0.11
C PHE A 271 -20.40 6.86 1.48
N THR A 272 -20.13 7.58 2.56
CA THR A 272 -20.25 7.07 3.93
C THR A 272 -21.63 6.48 4.18
N ARG A 273 -22.70 7.22 3.82
CA ARG A 273 -24.07 6.73 3.97
C ARG A 273 -24.33 5.43 3.19
N VAL A 274 -23.87 5.33 1.94
CA VAL A 274 -24.02 4.11 1.13
C VAL A 274 -23.33 2.93 1.80
N VAL A 275 -22.12 3.12 2.32
CA VAL A 275 -21.35 2.05 2.98
C VAL A 275 -21.98 1.65 4.32
N ASP A 276 -22.43 2.60 5.12
CA ASP A 276 -23.04 2.34 6.43
C ASP A 276 -24.41 1.65 6.33
N GLN A 277 -25.20 2.01 5.32
CA GLN A 277 -26.55 1.44 5.11
C GLN A 277 -26.55 0.11 4.35
N CYS A 278 -25.40 -0.34 3.84
CA CYS A 278 -25.29 -1.60 3.12
C CYS A 278 -25.15 -2.78 4.10
N ASP A 279 -26.05 -3.76 3.97
CA ASP A 279 -26.10 -5.03 4.71
C ASP A 279 -25.11 -6.09 4.18
N GLY A 280 -23.96 -5.61 3.71
CA GLY A 280 -22.88 -6.41 3.16
C GLY A 280 -21.71 -5.53 2.73
N ALA A 281 -20.87 -6.04 1.84
CA ALA A 281 -19.74 -5.30 1.33
C ALA A 281 -20.14 -4.36 0.18
N VAL A 282 -19.43 -3.25 0.07
CA VAL A 282 -19.52 -2.30 -1.05
C VAL A 282 -18.26 -2.38 -1.90
N ALA A 283 -18.44 -2.65 -3.19
CA ALA A 283 -17.39 -2.59 -4.20
C ALA A 283 -17.29 -1.16 -4.76
N VAL A 284 -16.12 -0.53 -4.68
CA VAL A 284 -15.89 0.86 -5.05
C VAL A 284 -14.89 0.91 -6.19
N HIS A 285 -15.27 1.55 -7.30
CA HIS A 285 -14.36 1.70 -8.44
C HIS A 285 -14.42 3.10 -9.03
N CYS A 286 -13.27 3.49 -9.60
CA CYS A 286 -13.17 4.54 -10.60
C CYS A 286 -12.71 3.87 -11.90
N ARG A 287 -11.83 4.52 -12.66
CA ARG A 287 -11.21 3.91 -13.81
C ARG A 287 -10.17 2.83 -13.45
N ALA A 288 -9.17 3.19 -12.64
CA ALA A 288 -8.11 2.28 -12.21
C ALA A 288 -8.37 1.62 -10.86
N GLY A 289 -9.34 2.13 -10.09
CA GLY A 289 -9.56 1.69 -8.72
C GLY A 289 -8.43 2.11 -7.78
N LEU A 290 -7.73 3.21 -8.06
CA LEU A 290 -6.54 3.65 -7.30
C LEU A 290 -6.73 5.02 -6.66
N GLY A 291 -6.71 6.11 -7.44
CA GLY A 291 -6.77 7.47 -6.92
C GLY A 291 -8.11 7.81 -6.25
N ARG A 292 -9.15 8.04 -7.05
CA ARG A 292 -10.51 8.38 -6.56
C ARG A 292 -11.05 7.35 -5.57
N THR A 293 -10.97 6.07 -5.95
CA THR A 293 -11.38 4.93 -5.10
C THR A 293 -10.65 4.93 -3.76
N GLY A 294 -9.31 5.01 -3.77
CA GLY A 294 -8.52 5.04 -2.55
C GLY A 294 -8.84 6.24 -1.69
N THR A 295 -9.06 7.42 -2.28
CA THR A 295 -9.34 8.65 -1.54
C THR A 295 -10.64 8.55 -0.72
N LEU A 296 -11.73 8.05 -1.31
CA LEU A 296 -12.98 7.88 -0.57
C LEU A 296 -12.90 6.77 0.49
N ILE A 297 -12.21 5.67 0.20
CA ILE A 297 -11.98 4.62 1.19
C ILE A 297 -11.10 5.13 2.35
N ALA A 298 -10.09 5.96 2.06
CA ALA A 298 -9.26 6.62 3.07
C ALA A 298 -10.12 7.53 3.98
N CYS A 299 -11.01 8.35 3.41
CA CYS A 299 -11.96 9.14 4.21
C CYS A 299 -12.80 8.25 5.15
N TYR A 300 -13.22 7.06 4.71
CA TYR A 300 -13.94 6.10 5.55
C TYR A 300 -13.05 5.52 6.66
N LEU A 301 -11.82 5.12 6.35
CA LEU A 301 -10.84 4.62 7.32
C LEU A 301 -10.54 5.65 8.42
N ILE A 302 -10.31 6.90 8.04
CA ILE A 302 -10.05 8.02 8.95
C ILE A 302 -11.26 8.24 9.87
N ARG A 303 -12.46 8.28 9.30
CA ARG A 303 -13.69 8.58 10.03
C ARG A 303 -14.12 7.45 10.97
N HIS A 304 -14.15 6.21 10.48
CA HIS A 304 -14.74 5.06 11.21
C HIS A 304 -13.72 4.32 12.08
N TYR A 305 -12.46 4.31 11.68
CA TYR A 305 -11.41 3.50 12.32
C TYR A 305 -10.25 4.33 12.85
N ARG A 306 -10.34 5.67 12.79
CA ARG A 306 -9.35 6.59 13.36
C ARG A 306 -7.94 6.37 12.82
N PHE A 307 -7.82 5.99 11.55
CA PHE A 307 -6.54 6.07 10.84
C PHE A 307 -6.15 7.54 10.68
N SER A 308 -4.87 7.86 10.78
CA SER A 308 -4.34 9.10 10.20
C SER A 308 -4.42 9.03 8.66
N ALA A 309 -4.26 10.17 7.99
CA ALA A 309 -4.18 10.23 6.54
C ALA A 309 -3.04 9.34 6.02
N ALA A 310 -1.83 9.51 6.54
CA ALA A 310 -0.66 8.72 6.15
C ALA A 310 -0.84 7.22 6.43
N GLU A 311 -1.36 6.84 7.59
CA GLU A 311 -1.68 5.44 7.92
C GLU A 311 -2.70 4.85 6.95
N SER A 312 -3.75 5.60 6.60
CA SER A 312 -4.79 5.14 5.69
C SER A 312 -4.26 4.93 4.27
N VAL A 313 -3.37 5.80 3.79
CA VAL A 313 -2.71 5.68 2.48
C VAL A 313 -1.72 4.51 2.49
N GLY A 314 -0.94 4.36 3.56
CA GLY A 314 -0.05 3.23 3.76
C GLY A 314 -0.79 1.89 3.69
N TRP A 315 -1.88 1.75 4.46
CA TRP A 315 -2.72 0.55 4.45
C TRP A 315 -3.34 0.28 3.07
N LEU A 316 -3.88 1.32 2.41
CA LEU A 316 -4.43 1.21 1.06
C LEU A 316 -3.39 0.72 0.06
N ARG A 317 -2.15 1.18 0.15
CA ARG A 317 -1.05 0.77 -0.75
C ARG A 317 -0.54 -0.64 -0.46
N ILE A 318 -0.55 -1.06 0.81
CA ILE A 318 -0.27 -2.46 1.20
C ILE A 318 -1.36 -3.41 0.64
N CYS A 319 -2.63 -3.01 0.68
CA CYS A 319 -3.72 -3.82 0.10
C CYS A 319 -3.72 -3.79 -1.42
N ARG A 320 -3.60 -2.58 -1.98
CA ARG A 320 -3.74 -2.27 -3.40
C ARG A 320 -2.69 -1.21 -3.83
N PRO A 321 -1.54 -1.66 -4.34
CA PRO A 321 -0.44 -0.81 -4.79
C PRO A 321 -0.89 0.32 -5.71
N GLY A 322 -0.32 1.52 -5.52
CA GLY A 322 -0.62 2.72 -6.32
C GLY A 322 -1.87 3.49 -5.90
N SER A 323 -2.57 3.07 -4.84
CA SER A 323 -3.74 3.78 -4.31
C SER A 323 -3.37 5.17 -3.79
N VAL A 324 -4.27 6.14 -4.06
CA VAL A 324 -4.16 7.56 -3.69
C VAL A 324 -2.99 8.28 -4.38
N SER A 325 -3.31 9.29 -5.20
CA SER A 325 -2.30 10.16 -5.82
C SER A 325 -1.70 11.14 -4.81
N THR A 326 -0.56 11.75 -5.12
CA THR A 326 0.10 12.73 -4.24
C THR A 326 -0.83 13.90 -3.88
N LEU A 327 -1.56 14.46 -4.86
CA LEU A 327 -2.53 15.55 -4.61
C LEU A 327 -3.65 15.10 -3.65
N GLN A 328 -4.17 13.90 -3.85
CA GLN A 328 -5.23 13.34 -3.01
C GLN A 328 -4.73 13.00 -1.61
N HIS A 329 -3.47 12.60 -1.46
CA HIS A 329 -2.88 12.42 -0.15
C HIS A 329 -2.78 13.74 0.61
N CYS A 330 -2.32 14.80 -0.06
CA CYS A 330 -2.27 16.15 0.51
C CYS A 330 -3.66 16.64 0.97
N PHE A 331 -4.71 16.36 0.17
CA PHE A 331 -6.11 16.60 0.58
C PHE A 331 -6.47 15.88 1.89
N LEU A 332 -6.13 14.58 2.00
CA LEU A 332 -6.45 13.78 3.18
C LEU A 332 -5.77 14.33 4.43
N GLU A 333 -4.50 14.76 4.33
CA GLU A 333 -3.78 15.37 5.44
C GLU A 333 -4.42 16.69 5.88
N HIS A 334 -4.70 17.58 4.94
CA HIS A 334 -5.35 18.87 5.24
C HIS A 334 -6.75 18.72 5.83
N LYS A 335 -7.47 17.66 5.47
CA LYS A 335 -8.85 17.41 5.90
C LYS A 335 -8.98 16.34 6.98
N GLN A 336 -7.88 15.78 7.51
CA GLN A 336 -7.92 14.67 8.46
C GLN A 336 -8.83 14.97 9.67
N GLU A 337 -8.57 16.06 10.39
CA GLU A 337 -9.35 16.46 11.57
C GLU A 337 -10.83 16.70 11.24
N PRO A 338 -11.20 17.49 10.20
CA PRO A 338 -12.58 17.62 9.76
C PRO A 338 -13.27 16.30 9.39
N ILE A 339 -12.58 15.38 8.69
CA ILE A 339 -13.10 14.06 8.32
C ILE A 339 -13.35 13.21 9.57
N MET A 340 -12.45 13.25 10.55
CA MET A 340 -12.60 12.55 11.82
C MET A 340 -13.81 13.03 12.62
N ARG A 341 -14.07 14.35 12.65
CA ARG A 341 -15.17 14.93 13.43
C ARG A 341 -16.52 14.85 12.71
N GLY A 342 -16.52 14.88 11.38
CA GLY A 342 -17.73 15.04 10.61
C GLY A 342 -17.49 14.83 9.11
N TYR A 343 -17.89 15.82 8.33
CA TYR A 343 -17.60 15.89 6.90
C TYR A 343 -16.89 17.21 6.64
N PRO A 344 -15.74 17.21 5.96
CA PRO A 344 -14.96 18.43 5.70
C PRO A 344 -15.76 19.39 4.83
N GLU A 345 -15.58 20.70 5.02
CA GLU A 345 -16.00 21.68 3.99
C GLU A 345 -15.22 21.48 2.69
N ASP A 346 -15.85 21.86 1.58
CA ASP A 346 -15.25 21.77 0.26
C ASP A 346 -13.93 22.57 0.19
N MET A 347 -13.06 22.13 -0.71
CA MET A 347 -11.75 22.72 -0.94
C MET A 347 -11.53 22.78 -2.44
N LYS A 348 -10.84 23.82 -2.92
CA LYS A 348 -10.47 23.92 -4.32
C LYS A 348 -9.11 23.27 -4.54
N ILE A 349 -8.88 22.73 -5.75
CA ILE A 349 -7.61 22.07 -6.08
C ILE A 349 -6.46 23.08 -6.08
N GLU A 350 -6.73 24.34 -6.44
CA GLU A 350 -5.76 25.42 -6.46
C GLU A 350 -5.17 25.68 -5.06
N ASP A 351 -6.02 25.59 -4.02
CA ASP A 351 -5.61 25.76 -2.61
C ASP A 351 -4.60 24.66 -2.19
N LEU A 352 -4.79 23.44 -2.72
CA LEU A 352 -3.87 22.34 -2.51
C LEU A 352 -2.62 22.46 -3.36
N THR A 353 -2.71 22.99 -4.58
CA THR A 353 -1.55 23.05 -5.48
C THR A 353 -0.48 23.98 -4.90
N GLU A 354 -0.86 25.11 -4.31
CA GLU A 354 0.06 25.98 -3.57
C GLU A 354 0.56 25.32 -2.27
N ALA A 355 -0.29 24.59 -1.54
CA ALA A 355 0.13 23.85 -0.34
C ALA A 355 1.10 22.69 -0.67
N VAL A 356 0.87 21.98 -1.79
CA VAL A 356 1.72 20.93 -2.34
C VAL A 356 3.05 21.54 -2.78
N LYS A 357 3.05 22.64 -3.56
CA LYS A 357 4.28 23.37 -3.91
C LYS A 357 5.05 23.80 -2.66
N LYS A 358 4.38 24.35 -1.66
CA LYS A 358 5.00 24.76 -0.39
C LYS A 358 5.58 23.57 0.38
N SER A 359 4.91 22.42 0.39
CA SER A 359 5.39 21.20 1.05
C SER A 359 6.56 20.53 0.31
N LEU A 360 6.53 20.54 -1.02
CA LEU A 360 7.63 20.06 -1.86
C LEU A 360 8.86 20.98 -1.72
N ASN A 361 8.65 22.29 -1.54
CA ASN A 361 9.70 23.27 -1.27
C ASN A 361 10.30 23.20 0.15
N ILE A 362 9.77 22.37 1.05
CA ILE A 362 10.41 22.07 2.35
C ILE A 362 11.38 20.88 2.23
N PHE A 363 11.35 20.14 1.13
CA PHE A 363 12.32 19.07 0.81
C PHE A 363 13.23 19.39 -0.39
N SER A 364 13.01 20.51 -1.10
CA SER A 364 13.87 20.93 -2.22
C SER A 364 15.24 21.48 -1.82
N TYR A 365 15.64 21.36 -0.55
CA TYR A 365 16.98 21.72 -0.06
C TYR A 365 17.88 20.52 0.27
N GLN A 366 17.43 19.27 0.09
CA GLN A 366 18.26 18.08 0.32
C GLN A 366 18.62 17.28 -0.93
N ASN A 367 17.97 17.53 -2.08
CA ASN A 367 18.27 16.80 -3.33
C ASN A 367 19.02 17.60 -4.39
N THR A 368 19.38 18.86 -4.12
CA THR A 368 20.08 19.73 -5.10
C THR A 368 21.61 19.74 -4.92
N ILE A 369 22.18 18.85 -4.10
CA ILE A 369 23.65 18.76 -3.91
C ILE A 369 24.30 17.62 -4.73
N ILE A 370 23.53 16.82 -5.47
CA ILE A 370 24.07 15.64 -6.18
C ILE A 370 24.20 15.85 -7.71
N GLU A 371 23.70 16.96 -8.28
CA GLU A 371 23.77 17.20 -9.74
C GLU A 371 24.78 18.30 -10.19
N GLU A 372 25.63 18.84 -9.30
CA GLU A 372 26.65 19.86 -9.68
C GLU A 372 28.12 19.42 -9.47
N GLN A 373 28.43 18.11 -9.51
CA GLN A 373 29.83 17.64 -9.54
C GLN A 373 30.11 16.58 -10.62
N GLU A 374 29.53 16.76 -11.80
CA GLU A 374 30.05 16.17 -13.04
C GLU A 374 30.22 17.28 -14.11
N GLU A 375 31.24 18.11 -13.94
CA GLU A 375 32.02 18.71 -15.04
C GLU A 375 33.52 18.60 -14.73
#